data_AF-F2T040-F1
#
_entry.id   AF-F2T040-F1
#
_cell.length_a   1.000
_cell.length_b   1.000
_cell.length_c   1.000
_cell.angle_alpha   90.00
_cell.angle_beta   90.00
_cell.angle_gamma   90.00
#
_symmetry.space_group_name_H-M   'P 1'
#
loop_
_entity.id
_entity.type
_entity.pdbx_description
1 polymer ?
#
loop_
_entity_poly.entity_id
_entity_poly.type
_entity_poly.pdbx_seq_one_letter_code
_entity_poly.pdbx_strand_id
1 'polypeptide(L)'
;MKSIMNTVALVGLLATSATAHMMLHYPPTFAAENNPHRTGSVDPHLDNPYNCCGRKTVYPCRGYLDLLGTDQGRPVVSWEAGSSQNFSLTGTGTHWGGSCQVGFSTDQGKTWRVVRSYEGNCPHREGSNKNPEEQTFDFKVPGDMPTGDHVFAWTWFNREQEFFMTCASVTITSSGNGGNSSQPRAFVPRGSSARPTPDDDKSPNVPFDQLPDFLVANTDNGCKTPRTNAEVKYPNPGPDVAKGDGVYPLELPSPMDKCGA
;
A
#
# COMPACT_ATOMS: atom_id res chain seq x y z
N MET A 1 8.37 -45.20 54.30
CA MET A 1 7.59 -43.95 54.07
C MET A 1 7.92 -43.48 52.66
N LYS A 2 6.92 -43.42 51.77
CA LYS A 2 7.11 -43.15 50.34
C LYS A 2 7.33 -41.65 50.11
N SER A 3 8.39 -41.33 49.36
CA SER A 3 8.72 -39.99 48.88
C SER A 3 7.64 -39.51 47.91
N ILE A 4 7.05 -38.34 48.17
CA ILE A 4 6.10 -37.68 47.26
C ILE A 4 6.92 -36.69 46.44
N MET A 5 7.18 -37.04 45.19
CA MET A 5 7.87 -36.19 44.23
C MET A 5 6.81 -35.34 43.51
N ASN A 6 6.81 -34.02 43.76
CA ASN A 6 5.94 -33.08 43.06
C ASN A 6 6.44 -32.85 41.64
N THR A 7 5.75 -33.41 40.65
CA THR A 7 6.01 -33.13 39.23
C THR A 7 5.36 -31.80 38.87
N VAL A 8 6.14 -30.72 38.82
CA VAL A 8 5.71 -29.44 38.23
C VAL A 8 5.79 -29.58 36.71
N ALA A 9 4.64 -29.68 36.04
CA ALA A 9 4.56 -29.66 34.59
C ALA A 9 4.68 -28.21 34.10
N LEU A 10 5.85 -27.87 33.53
CA LEU A 10 6.08 -26.58 32.87
C LEU A 10 5.42 -26.61 31.48
N VAL A 11 4.20 -26.07 31.37
CA VAL A 11 3.55 -25.85 30.06
C VAL A 11 4.21 -24.62 29.43
N GLY A 12 5.11 -24.82 28.48
CA GLY A 12 5.68 -23.74 27.67
C GLY A 12 4.61 -23.19 26.72
N LEU A 13 4.20 -21.93 26.91
CA LEU A 13 3.47 -21.19 25.88
C LEU A 13 4.41 -20.96 24.70
N LEU A 14 4.29 -21.78 23.66
CA LEU A 14 4.79 -21.45 22.33
C LEU A 14 3.89 -20.34 21.77
N ALA A 15 4.33 -19.08 21.92
CA ALA A 15 3.71 -17.96 21.23
C ALA A 15 3.92 -18.15 19.72
N THR A 16 2.90 -18.62 19.02
CA THR A 16 2.88 -18.62 17.55
C THR A 16 2.81 -17.18 17.09
N SER A 17 3.95 -16.61 16.70
CA SER A 17 3.99 -15.35 15.96
C SER A 17 3.29 -15.57 14.61
N ALA A 18 2.08 -15.02 14.45
CA ALA A 18 1.45 -14.97 13.14
C ALA A 18 2.24 -13.99 12.27
N THR A 19 2.92 -14.48 11.23
CA THR A 19 3.43 -13.63 10.16
C THR A 19 2.24 -13.18 9.31
N ALA A 20 2.04 -11.87 9.20
CA ALA A 20 0.98 -11.27 8.40
C ALA A 20 1.59 -10.23 7.46
N HIS A 21 1.93 -10.62 6.25
CA HIS A 21 2.64 -9.76 5.31
C HIS A 21 1.76 -9.51 4.08
N MET A 22 1.76 -8.30 3.52
CA MET A 22 0.94 -7.94 2.36
C MET A 22 1.75 -7.15 1.34
N MET A 23 1.36 -7.26 0.08
CA MET A 23 1.94 -6.54 -1.06
C MET A 23 0.87 -6.17 -2.08
N LEU A 24 1.22 -5.29 -3.03
CA LEU A 24 0.42 -5.11 -4.24
C LEU A 24 0.31 -6.42 -5.02
N HIS A 25 -0.92 -6.79 -5.33
CA HIS A 25 -1.26 -7.80 -6.33
C HIS A 25 -1.50 -7.15 -7.69
N TYR A 26 -2.31 -6.09 -7.72
CA TYR A 26 -2.58 -5.28 -8.89
C TYR A 26 -2.33 -3.79 -8.58
N PRO A 27 -1.60 -3.05 -9.43
CA PRO A 27 -0.80 -3.56 -10.55
C PRO A 27 0.33 -4.51 -10.07
N PRO A 28 0.73 -5.52 -10.87
CA PRO A 28 1.85 -6.39 -10.54
C PRO A 28 3.16 -5.62 -10.31
N THR A 29 3.90 -5.98 -9.26
CA THR A 29 5.15 -5.30 -8.91
C THR A 29 6.33 -5.88 -9.68
N PHE A 30 7.45 -5.15 -9.76
CA PHE A 30 8.62 -5.54 -10.58
C PHE A 30 9.06 -7.00 -10.44
N ALA A 31 9.30 -7.50 -9.22
CA ALA A 31 9.77 -8.87 -8.97
C ALA A 31 8.66 -9.87 -8.59
N ALA A 32 7.39 -9.50 -8.79
CA ALA A 32 6.27 -10.37 -8.43
C ALA A 32 6.12 -11.55 -9.37
N GLU A 33 5.58 -12.65 -8.84
CA GLU A 33 5.27 -13.84 -9.62
C GLU A 33 4.29 -13.56 -10.77
N ASN A 34 3.30 -12.69 -10.54
CA ASN A 34 2.26 -12.30 -11.49
C ASN A 34 2.65 -11.15 -12.43
N ASN A 35 3.90 -10.66 -12.41
CA ASN A 35 4.36 -9.67 -13.38
C ASN A 35 4.64 -10.33 -14.74
N PRO A 36 3.93 -9.95 -15.82
CA PRO A 36 4.06 -10.58 -17.13
C PRO A 36 5.41 -10.33 -17.82
N HIS A 37 6.16 -9.31 -17.41
CA HIS A 37 7.46 -8.96 -18.01
C HIS A 37 8.65 -9.56 -17.24
N ARG A 38 8.41 -10.22 -16.10
CA ARG A 38 9.47 -10.81 -15.29
C ARG A 38 10.11 -11.99 -16.02
N THR A 39 11.44 -11.99 -16.10
CA THR A 39 12.22 -13.15 -16.56
C THR A 39 13.21 -13.69 -15.51
N GLY A 40 13.52 -12.93 -14.46
CA GLY A 40 14.36 -13.35 -13.32
C GLY A 40 13.58 -14.02 -12.19
N SER A 41 14.26 -14.49 -11.14
CA SER A 41 13.61 -15.15 -9.98
C SER A 41 12.59 -14.23 -9.28
N VAL A 42 11.52 -14.84 -8.74
CA VAL A 42 10.57 -14.15 -7.84
C VAL A 42 11.29 -13.74 -6.56
N ASP A 43 11.01 -12.55 -6.04
CA ASP A 43 11.39 -12.21 -4.67
C ASP A 43 10.36 -12.79 -3.69
N PRO A 44 10.72 -13.82 -2.90
CA PRO A 44 9.79 -14.47 -1.98
C PRO A 44 9.50 -13.62 -0.74
N HIS A 45 10.00 -12.38 -0.68
CA HIS A 45 9.84 -11.46 0.45
C HIS A 45 9.27 -10.11 0.02
N LEU A 46 8.57 -10.02 -1.10
CA LEU A 46 7.92 -8.77 -1.51
C LEU A 46 6.89 -8.28 -0.51
N ASP A 47 6.20 -9.22 0.15
CA ASP A 47 5.22 -8.96 1.19
C ASP A 47 5.88 -8.65 2.54
N ASN A 48 7.14 -9.01 2.77
CA ASN A 48 7.81 -8.73 4.05
C ASN A 48 7.98 -7.22 4.32
N PRO A 49 7.89 -6.80 5.58
CA PRO A 49 8.19 -5.43 5.96
C PRO A 49 9.65 -5.06 5.72
N TYR A 50 9.92 -3.77 5.62
CA TYR A 50 11.26 -3.23 5.50
C TYR A 50 12.05 -3.52 6.77
N ASN A 51 13.30 -3.92 6.59
CA ASN A 51 14.26 -4.16 7.67
C ASN A 51 13.84 -5.23 8.70
N CYS A 52 12.96 -6.16 8.34
CA CYS A 52 12.50 -7.22 9.22
C CYS A 52 13.32 -8.52 9.08
N CYS A 53 13.12 -9.45 10.01
CA CYS A 53 13.65 -10.82 9.93
C CYS A 53 15.16 -10.92 9.70
N GLY A 54 15.95 -9.96 10.23
CA GLY A 54 17.41 -9.92 10.08
C GLY A 54 17.90 -9.45 8.70
N ARG A 55 17.01 -8.96 7.83
CA ARG A 55 17.35 -8.45 6.49
C ARG A 55 17.31 -6.94 6.49
N LYS A 56 18.17 -6.30 5.70
CA LYS A 56 18.03 -4.89 5.32
C LYS A 56 17.38 -4.83 3.94
N THR A 57 16.37 -3.96 3.79
CA THR A 57 15.64 -3.77 2.54
C THR A 57 16.06 -2.43 1.94
N VAL A 58 16.40 -2.41 0.65
CA VAL A 58 16.77 -1.18 -0.05
C VAL A 58 15.53 -0.32 -0.24
N TYR A 59 15.57 0.93 0.23
CA TYR A 59 14.53 1.91 -0.03
C TYR A 59 14.93 2.81 -1.21
N PRO A 60 14.00 3.20 -2.11
CA PRO A 60 12.59 2.78 -2.20
C PRO A 60 12.41 1.50 -3.03
N CYS A 61 11.16 0.99 -3.08
CA CYS A 61 10.73 -0.10 -3.96
C CYS A 61 11.59 -1.38 -3.88
N ARG A 62 12.21 -1.64 -2.72
CA ARG A 62 13.04 -2.82 -2.45
C ARG A 62 14.27 -2.94 -3.36
N GLY A 63 14.67 -1.84 -4.01
CA GLY A 63 15.80 -1.78 -4.95
C GLY A 63 15.44 -2.03 -6.41
N TYR A 64 14.19 -2.38 -6.75
CA TYR A 64 13.80 -2.78 -8.11
C TYR A 64 13.65 -1.63 -9.12
N LEU A 65 14.00 -0.40 -8.75
CA LEU A 65 13.97 0.72 -9.69
C LEU A 65 15.10 0.64 -10.73
N ASP A 66 16.12 -0.18 -10.51
CA ASP A 66 17.17 -0.47 -11.49
C ASP A 66 16.64 -1.19 -12.75
N LEU A 67 15.46 -1.80 -12.67
CA LEU A 67 14.78 -2.43 -13.81
C LEU A 67 14.11 -1.41 -14.73
N LEU A 68 13.91 -0.16 -14.31
CA LEU A 68 13.30 0.87 -15.15
C LEU A 68 14.08 1.05 -16.45
N GLY A 69 13.37 1.10 -17.58
CA GLY A 69 13.96 1.19 -18.92
C GLY A 69 14.51 -0.13 -19.48
N THR A 70 14.41 -1.24 -18.73
CA THR A 70 14.69 -2.58 -19.24
C THR A 70 13.40 -3.31 -19.65
N ASP A 71 13.53 -4.44 -20.35
CA ASP A 71 12.38 -5.29 -20.70
C ASP A 71 11.62 -5.78 -19.46
N GLN A 72 12.30 -6.03 -18.33
CA GLN A 72 11.67 -6.47 -17.08
C GLN A 72 10.94 -5.35 -16.34
N GLY A 73 11.30 -4.09 -16.57
CA GLY A 73 10.69 -2.92 -15.95
C GLY A 73 9.60 -2.25 -16.78
N ARG A 74 9.15 -2.90 -17.86
CA ARG A 74 8.06 -2.39 -18.69
C ARG A 74 6.79 -2.17 -17.88
N PRO A 75 5.99 -1.14 -18.23
CA PRO A 75 4.69 -0.92 -17.59
C PRO A 75 3.79 -2.15 -17.66
N VAL A 76 3.13 -2.45 -16.54
CA VAL A 76 2.21 -3.60 -16.42
C VAL A 76 0.75 -3.21 -16.64
N VAL A 77 0.45 -1.91 -16.62
CA VAL A 77 -0.89 -1.36 -16.82
C VAL A 77 -0.80 0.06 -17.38
N SER A 78 -1.86 0.50 -18.06
CA SER A 78 -2.04 1.90 -18.47
C SER A 78 -3.29 2.48 -17.83
N TRP A 79 -3.20 3.70 -17.32
CA TRP A 79 -4.30 4.46 -16.73
C TRP A 79 -4.40 5.85 -17.37
N GLU A 80 -5.61 6.36 -17.53
CA GLU A 80 -5.82 7.72 -18.04
C GLU A 80 -5.66 8.74 -16.91
N ALA A 81 -5.00 9.87 -17.19
CA ALA A 81 -5.00 11.00 -16.27
C ALA A 81 -6.45 11.43 -15.94
N GLY A 82 -6.73 11.67 -14.66
CA GLY A 82 -8.05 12.05 -14.17
C GLY A 82 -9.05 10.90 -13.97
N SER A 83 -8.71 9.67 -14.38
CA SER A 83 -9.59 8.52 -14.25
C SER A 83 -9.63 7.93 -12.83
N SER A 84 -10.77 7.31 -12.49
CA SER A 84 -10.86 6.45 -11.31
C SER A 84 -10.25 5.09 -11.62
N GLN A 85 -9.37 4.63 -10.75
CA GLN A 85 -8.64 3.37 -10.85
C GLN A 85 -8.70 2.63 -9.52
N ASN A 86 -8.24 1.39 -9.52
CA ASN A 86 -8.08 0.62 -8.31
C ASN A 86 -6.71 -0.04 -8.22
N PHE A 87 -6.34 -0.44 -7.01
CA PHE A 87 -5.27 -1.38 -6.74
C PHE A 87 -5.82 -2.49 -5.86
N SER A 88 -5.17 -3.66 -5.87
CA SER A 88 -5.51 -4.75 -4.98
C SER A 88 -4.30 -5.34 -4.28
N LEU A 89 -4.53 -5.91 -3.11
CA LEU A 89 -3.49 -6.47 -2.25
C LEU A 89 -3.60 -7.99 -2.14
N THR A 90 -2.47 -8.64 -1.87
CA THR A 90 -2.41 -10.07 -1.53
C THR A 90 -1.29 -10.32 -0.52
N GLY A 91 -1.34 -11.44 0.19
CA GLY A 91 -0.32 -11.77 1.17
C GLY A 91 -0.67 -12.92 2.11
N THR A 92 -0.07 -12.90 3.29
CA THR A 92 -0.19 -13.95 4.32
C THR A 92 -1.01 -13.51 5.53
N GLY A 93 -1.28 -12.21 5.69
CA GLY A 93 -2.25 -11.72 6.67
C GLY A 93 -2.34 -10.20 6.70
N THR A 94 -3.51 -9.68 7.08
CA THR A 94 -3.84 -8.25 6.98
C THR A 94 -3.42 -7.43 8.19
N HIS A 95 -2.86 -8.06 9.25
CA HIS A 95 -2.66 -7.45 10.58
C HIS A 95 -3.89 -6.68 11.11
N TRP A 96 -5.09 -7.14 10.74
CA TRP A 96 -6.33 -6.46 11.11
C TRP A 96 -6.36 -5.00 10.65
N GLY A 97 -5.73 -4.67 9.53
CA GLY A 97 -5.68 -3.33 8.94
C GLY A 97 -4.41 -2.55 9.24
N GLY A 98 -4.56 -1.29 9.62
CA GLY A 98 -3.51 -0.29 9.53
C GLY A 98 -3.90 0.82 8.55
N SER A 99 -2.91 1.62 8.17
CA SER A 99 -3.11 2.72 7.24
C SER A 99 -2.17 2.61 6.06
N CYS A 100 -2.62 3.02 4.88
CA CYS A 100 -1.84 2.97 3.65
C CYS A 100 -1.80 4.34 2.96
N GLN A 101 -0.81 4.54 2.09
CA GLN A 101 -0.86 5.59 1.08
C GLN A 101 -0.55 4.98 -0.29
N VAL A 102 -1.15 5.56 -1.32
CA VAL A 102 -0.76 5.32 -2.70
C VAL A 102 -0.36 6.61 -3.38
N GLY A 103 0.53 6.50 -4.36
CA GLY A 103 1.14 7.65 -4.97
C GLY A 103 2.00 7.28 -6.16
N PHE A 104 2.50 8.30 -6.82
CA PHE A 104 3.31 8.16 -8.01
C PHE A 104 4.66 8.86 -7.86
N SER A 105 5.64 8.34 -8.59
CA SER A 105 6.88 9.04 -8.89
C SER A 105 7.01 9.22 -10.39
N THR A 106 7.22 10.46 -10.81
CA THR A 106 7.44 10.83 -12.23
C THR A 106 8.90 11.10 -12.56
N ASP A 107 9.81 10.85 -11.61
CA ASP A 107 11.25 11.10 -11.71
C ASP A 107 12.08 9.86 -11.33
N GLN A 108 11.54 8.68 -11.64
CA GLN A 108 12.16 7.37 -11.47
C GLN A 108 12.44 7.02 -9.99
N GLY A 109 11.52 7.39 -9.11
CA GLY A 109 11.52 7.06 -7.69
C GLY A 109 12.33 8.00 -6.79
N LYS A 110 12.75 9.16 -7.30
CA LYS A 110 13.50 10.15 -6.51
C LYS A 110 12.58 10.94 -5.59
N THR A 111 11.41 11.33 -6.08
CA THR A 111 10.35 12.00 -5.32
C THR A 111 9.01 11.31 -5.51
N TRP A 112 8.11 11.46 -4.55
CA TRP A 112 6.81 10.80 -4.53
C TRP A 112 5.70 11.80 -4.30
N ARG A 113 4.52 11.51 -4.86
CA ARG A 113 3.33 12.34 -4.70
C ARG A 113 2.18 11.45 -4.27
N VAL A 114 1.78 11.59 -3.01
CA VAL A 114 0.64 10.87 -2.42
C VAL A 114 -0.63 11.37 -3.07
N VAL A 115 -1.34 10.47 -3.75
CA VAL A 115 -2.61 10.78 -4.40
C VAL A 115 -3.80 10.40 -3.55
N ARG A 116 -3.64 9.42 -2.65
CA ARG A 116 -4.69 9.05 -1.69
C ARG A 116 -4.10 8.41 -0.43
N SER A 117 -4.61 8.81 0.72
CA SER A 117 -4.33 8.19 2.01
C SER A 117 -5.54 7.40 2.50
N TYR A 118 -5.31 6.20 3.02
CA TYR A 118 -6.33 5.35 3.66
C TYR A 118 -5.99 5.28 5.13
N GLU A 119 -6.68 6.10 5.94
CA GLU A 119 -6.46 6.17 7.38
C GLU A 119 -7.36 5.15 8.09
N GLY A 120 -6.79 3.96 8.28
CA GLY A 120 -7.47 2.80 8.85
C GLY A 120 -8.07 1.84 7.82
N ASN A 121 -8.26 0.59 8.23
CA ASN A 121 -8.82 -0.49 7.41
C ASN A 121 -8.14 -0.67 6.03
N CYS A 122 -6.83 -0.41 5.95
CA CYS A 122 -6.01 -0.78 4.81
C CYS A 122 -4.78 -1.57 5.28
N PRO A 123 -4.61 -2.84 4.84
CA PRO A 123 -5.55 -3.69 4.10
C PRO A 123 -6.92 -3.83 4.78
N HIS A 124 -7.92 -4.31 4.04
CA HIS A 124 -9.25 -4.52 4.62
C HIS A 124 -9.14 -5.60 5.70
N ARG A 125 -9.51 -5.22 6.93
CA ARG A 125 -9.42 -6.05 8.13
C ARG A 125 -10.08 -7.42 7.94
N GLU A 126 -11.30 -7.40 7.43
CA GLU A 126 -12.16 -8.58 7.25
C GLU A 126 -12.03 -9.22 5.86
N GLY A 127 -11.26 -8.60 4.95
CA GLY A 127 -11.04 -9.15 3.62
C GLY A 127 -10.01 -10.29 3.64
N SER A 128 -10.19 -11.29 2.79
CA SER A 128 -9.23 -12.39 2.62
C SER A 128 -7.86 -11.89 2.17
N ASN A 129 -6.80 -12.35 2.83
CA ASN A 129 -5.41 -12.11 2.43
C ASN A 129 -4.99 -12.88 1.16
N LYS A 130 -5.79 -13.84 0.71
CA LYS A 130 -5.52 -14.67 -0.48
C LYS A 130 -6.41 -14.35 -1.67
N ASN A 131 -7.47 -13.57 -1.47
CA ASN A 131 -8.39 -13.14 -2.52
C ASN A 131 -8.26 -11.62 -2.76
N PRO A 132 -7.52 -11.19 -3.81
CA PRO A 132 -7.35 -9.77 -4.10
C PRO A 132 -8.66 -9.01 -4.34
N GLU A 133 -9.73 -9.68 -4.76
CA GLU A 133 -11.06 -9.07 -4.95
C GLU A 133 -11.65 -8.53 -3.64
N GLU A 134 -11.31 -9.14 -2.50
CA GLU A 134 -11.72 -8.69 -1.16
C GLU A 134 -10.74 -7.66 -0.56
N GLN A 135 -9.69 -7.32 -1.30
CA GLN A 135 -8.60 -6.41 -0.90
C GLN A 135 -8.38 -5.34 -1.97
N THR A 136 -9.45 -4.83 -2.57
CA THR A 136 -9.43 -3.83 -3.64
C THR A 136 -9.77 -2.45 -3.11
N PHE A 137 -9.02 -1.44 -3.54
CA PHE A 137 -9.12 -0.06 -3.08
C PHE A 137 -9.14 0.89 -4.27
N ASP A 138 -10.09 1.83 -4.25
CA ASP A 138 -10.24 2.83 -5.32
C ASP A 138 -9.43 4.09 -5.03
N PHE A 139 -8.87 4.69 -6.08
CA PHE A 139 -8.22 5.99 -6.05
C PHE A 139 -8.47 6.73 -7.37
N LYS A 140 -8.14 8.03 -7.42
CA LYS A 140 -8.20 8.83 -8.65
C LYS A 140 -6.79 9.16 -9.11
N VAL A 141 -6.49 8.90 -10.39
CA VAL A 141 -5.27 9.41 -11.01
C VAL A 141 -5.40 10.93 -11.14
N PRO A 142 -4.42 11.74 -10.70
CA PRO A 142 -4.47 13.19 -10.86
C PRO A 142 -4.67 13.60 -12.32
N GLY A 143 -5.53 14.60 -12.56
CA GLY A 143 -5.90 15.03 -13.90
C GLY A 143 -4.77 15.72 -14.66
N ASP A 144 -3.86 16.33 -13.93
CA ASP A 144 -2.67 17.04 -14.41
C ASP A 144 -1.40 16.18 -14.39
N MET A 145 -1.53 14.86 -14.13
CA MET A 145 -0.40 13.96 -14.12
C MET A 145 0.28 13.92 -15.50
N PRO A 146 1.62 14.03 -15.59
CA PRO A 146 2.34 13.97 -16.86
C PRO A 146 2.06 12.65 -17.58
N THR A 147 1.89 12.67 -18.90
CA THR A 147 1.79 11.43 -19.68
C THR A 147 3.14 10.73 -19.78
N GLY A 148 3.15 9.40 -19.79
CA GLY A 148 4.35 8.59 -19.93
C GLY A 148 4.44 7.48 -18.89
N ASP A 149 5.59 6.81 -18.86
CA ASP A 149 5.84 5.73 -17.92
C ASP A 149 6.33 6.28 -16.58
N HIS A 150 5.66 5.88 -15.51
CA HIS A 150 5.88 6.34 -14.14
C HIS A 150 5.88 5.16 -13.18
N VAL A 151 6.23 5.42 -11.91
CA VAL A 151 6.20 4.40 -10.87
C VAL A 151 5.01 4.64 -9.95
N PHE A 152 4.13 3.66 -9.83
CA PHE A 152 3.09 3.62 -8.81
C PHE A 152 3.60 2.89 -7.58
N ALA A 153 3.31 3.39 -6.38
CA ALA A 153 3.66 2.73 -5.14
C ALA A 153 2.49 2.67 -4.18
N TRP A 154 2.46 1.58 -3.43
CA TRP A 154 1.65 1.41 -2.24
C TRP A 154 2.57 1.29 -1.04
N THR A 155 2.23 2.02 0.02
CA THR A 155 2.87 1.92 1.32
C THR A 155 1.85 1.53 2.38
N TRP A 156 2.30 0.83 3.42
CA TRP A 156 1.45 0.43 4.52
C TRP A 156 2.20 0.44 5.85
N PHE A 157 1.51 0.90 6.88
CA PHE A 157 1.89 0.76 8.26
C PHE A 157 0.86 -0.11 8.97
N ASN A 158 1.28 -1.31 9.36
CA ASN A 158 0.50 -2.13 10.29
C ASN A 158 0.64 -1.58 11.72
N ARG A 159 -0.14 -2.15 12.66
CA ARG A 159 -0.10 -1.73 14.06
C ARG A 159 1.08 -2.31 14.83
N GLU A 160 1.95 -3.09 14.19
CA GLU A 160 3.15 -3.65 14.78
C GLU A 160 4.38 -2.74 14.63
N GLN A 161 4.19 -1.55 14.04
CA GLN A 161 5.25 -0.61 13.65
C GLN A 161 6.15 -1.17 12.56
N GLU A 162 5.56 -1.71 11.51
CA GLU A 162 6.29 -2.19 10.35
C GLU A 162 5.91 -1.37 9.12
N PHE A 163 6.89 -1.12 8.25
CA PHE A 163 6.69 -0.37 7.01
C PHE A 163 6.77 -1.31 5.82
N PHE A 164 5.78 -1.23 4.95
CA PHE A 164 5.72 -1.98 3.71
C PHE A 164 5.71 -0.99 2.56
N MET A 165 6.41 -1.35 1.48
CA MET A 165 6.36 -0.61 0.23
C MET A 165 6.63 -1.55 -0.93
N THR A 166 5.72 -1.57 -1.90
CA THR A 166 5.92 -2.25 -3.18
C THR A 166 5.51 -1.33 -4.32
N CYS A 167 6.10 -1.53 -5.50
CA CYS A 167 6.01 -0.58 -6.61
C CYS A 167 5.80 -1.31 -7.94
N ALA A 168 5.08 -0.66 -8.84
CA ALA A 168 4.83 -1.13 -10.20
C ALA A 168 5.15 -0.05 -11.22
N SER A 169 5.61 -0.46 -12.39
CA SER A 169 5.73 0.40 -13.57
C SER A 169 4.36 0.54 -14.24
N VAL A 170 3.92 1.77 -14.48
CA VAL A 170 2.61 2.07 -15.07
C VAL A 170 2.74 3.14 -16.15
N THR A 171 1.87 3.12 -17.14
CA THR A 171 1.79 4.19 -18.16
C THR A 171 0.61 5.09 -17.85
N ILE A 172 0.85 6.40 -17.81
CA ILE A 172 -0.21 7.41 -17.77
C ILE A 172 -0.46 7.95 -19.16
N THR A 173 -1.69 7.83 -19.62
CA THR A 173 -2.14 8.37 -20.90
C THR A 173 -2.87 9.69 -20.69
N SER A 174 -2.94 10.52 -21.74
CA SER A 174 -3.73 11.75 -21.71
C SER A 174 -5.19 11.45 -21.36
N SER A 175 -5.84 12.32 -20.59
CA SER A 175 -7.29 12.28 -20.42
C SER A 175 -7.94 12.32 -21.81
N GLY A 176 -8.67 11.26 -22.20
CA GLY A 176 -9.40 11.30 -23.45
C GLY A 176 -10.37 12.49 -23.45
N ASN A 177 -10.32 13.36 -24.46
CA ASN A 177 -11.49 14.20 -24.78
C ASN A 177 -12.66 13.23 -24.91
N GLY A 178 -13.72 13.39 -24.12
CA GLY A 178 -14.88 12.51 -24.01
C GLY A 178 -15.50 12.12 -25.36
N GLY A 179 -14.87 11.19 -26.05
CA GLY A 179 -15.20 10.71 -27.37
C GLY A 179 -15.84 9.35 -27.20
N ASN A 180 -17.16 9.36 -27.25
CA ASN A 180 -18.08 8.24 -27.35
C ASN A 180 -17.44 7.00 -28.02
N SER A 181 -16.82 6.12 -27.23
CA SER A 181 -16.41 4.80 -27.67
C SER A 181 -16.92 3.81 -26.63
N SER A 182 -17.81 2.94 -27.10
CA SER A 182 -18.37 1.82 -26.36
C SER A 182 -17.26 0.90 -25.87
N GLN A 183 -16.73 1.18 -24.69
CA GLN A 183 -15.84 0.30 -23.94
C GLN A 183 -16.68 -0.72 -23.14
N PRO A 184 -16.20 -1.97 -22.98
CA PRO A 184 -16.89 -2.98 -22.20
C PRO A 184 -16.96 -2.52 -20.73
N ARG A 185 -18.13 -2.69 -20.11
CA ARG A 185 -18.34 -2.31 -18.71
C ARG A 185 -17.27 -2.95 -17.83
N ALA A 186 -16.60 -2.15 -17.00
CA ALA A 186 -15.85 -2.62 -15.85
C ALA A 186 -16.70 -3.67 -15.10
N PHE A 187 -16.09 -4.79 -14.75
CA PHE A 187 -16.74 -5.82 -13.96
C PHE A 187 -17.07 -5.24 -12.59
N VAL A 188 -18.35 -4.96 -12.35
CA VAL A 188 -18.86 -4.59 -11.02
C VAL A 188 -19.35 -5.89 -10.36
N PRO A 189 -18.77 -6.35 -9.25
CA PRO A 189 -19.30 -7.46 -8.50
C PRO A 189 -20.74 -7.17 -8.08
N ARG A 190 -21.65 -8.09 -8.41
CA ARG A 190 -23.08 -7.95 -8.13
C ARG A 190 -23.32 -8.20 -6.64
N GLY A 191 -23.18 -7.17 -5.81
CA GLY A 191 -23.42 -7.27 -4.36
C GLY A 191 -23.16 -6.02 -3.53
N SER A 192 -22.37 -5.06 -4.00
CA SER A 192 -22.01 -3.88 -3.19
C SER A 192 -22.94 -2.70 -3.49
N SER A 193 -24.06 -2.61 -2.77
CA SER A 193 -24.83 -1.36 -2.66
C SER A 193 -24.08 -0.36 -1.77
N ALA A 194 -22.94 0.15 -2.24
CA ALA A 194 -22.39 1.41 -1.75
C ALA A 194 -22.81 2.49 -2.75
N ARG A 195 -23.88 3.22 -2.41
CA ARG A 195 -24.29 4.42 -3.13
C ARG A 195 -23.15 5.44 -3.00
N PRO A 196 -22.58 5.99 -4.10
CA PRO A 196 -21.58 7.03 -4.01
C PRO A 196 -22.17 8.20 -3.21
N THR A 197 -21.53 8.56 -2.10
CA THR A 197 -21.92 9.74 -1.33
C THR A 197 -21.46 11.00 -2.07
N PRO A 198 -22.27 12.07 -2.14
CA PRO A 198 -21.91 13.32 -2.81
C PRO A 198 -20.67 14.05 -2.26
N ASP A 199 -20.09 13.58 -1.15
CA ASP A 199 -18.98 14.22 -0.47
C ASP A 199 -17.58 13.79 -0.97
N ASP A 200 -17.49 12.76 -1.82
CA ASP A 200 -16.20 12.25 -2.35
C ASP A 200 -15.66 13.05 -3.55
N ASP A 201 -16.42 14.03 -4.08
CA ASP A 201 -16.10 14.73 -5.33
C ASP A 201 -15.50 16.14 -5.14
N LYS A 202 -15.09 16.47 -3.91
CA LYS A 202 -14.59 17.81 -3.56
C LYS A 202 -13.21 17.80 -2.90
N SER A 203 -12.29 16.97 -3.42
CA SER A 203 -10.87 17.20 -3.15
C SER A 203 -10.46 18.56 -3.73
N PRO A 204 -9.84 19.46 -2.94
CA PRO A 204 -9.31 20.70 -3.49
C PRO A 204 -8.33 20.38 -4.62
N ASN A 205 -8.39 21.16 -5.71
CA ASN A 205 -7.54 20.99 -6.88
C ASN A 205 -6.09 21.40 -6.54
N VAL A 206 -5.38 20.53 -5.80
CA VAL A 206 -3.96 20.65 -5.51
C VAL A 206 -3.19 20.08 -6.70
N PRO A 207 -2.28 20.86 -7.33
CA PRO A 207 -1.45 20.35 -8.42
C PRO A 207 -0.67 19.10 -8.03
N PHE A 208 -0.50 18.17 -8.97
CA PHE A 208 0.21 16.91 -8.72
C PHE A 208 1.59 17.12 -8.11
N ASP A 209 2.34 18.11 -8.58
CA ASP A 209 3.69 18.40 -8.13
C ASP A 209 3.78 19.00 -6.71
N GLN A 210 2.65 19.47 -6.16
CA GLN A 210 2.50 20.01 -4.80
C GLN A 210 1.91 19.00 -3.80
N LEU A 211 1.53 17.81 -4.25
CA LEU A 211 1.11 16.74 -3.34
C LEU A 211 2.26 16.34 -2.41
N PRO A 212 1.98 15.90 -1.18
CA PRO A 212 3.03 15.55 -0.23
C PRO A 212 3.76 14.27 -0.65
N ASP A 213 5.01 14.13 -0.18
CA ASP A 213 5.73 12.86 -0.21
C ASP A 213 5.09 11.83 0.75
N PHE A 214 5.42 10.55 0.57
CA PHE A 214 5.00 9.49 1.49
C PHE A 214 5.55 9.72 2.89
N LEU A 215 4.77 9.36 3.91
CA LEU A 215 5.32 9.10 5.24
C LEU A 215 6.25 7.88 5.16
N VAL A 216 7.49 8.05 5.61
CA VAL A 216 8.43 6.95 5.85
C VAL A 216 8.73 6.90 7.34
N ALA A 217 8.44 5.76 7.96
CA ALA A 217 8.64 5.55 9.38
C ALA A 217 9.07 4.09 9.63
N ASN A 218 9.48 3.78 10.85
CA ASN A 218 9.83 2.42 11.26
C ASN A 218 10.99 1.76 10.49
N THR A 219 11.79 2.54 9.77
CA THR A 219 12.93 2.07 8.96
C THR A 219 14.29 2.43 9.59
N ASP A 220 14.34 2.52 10.92
CA ASP A 220 15.47 3.05 11.70
C ASP A 220 15.76 4.56 11.49
N ASN A 221 14.79 5.30 10.92
CA ASN A 221 14.90 6.74 10.68
C ASN A 221 14.50 7.63 11.88
N GLY A 222 14.14 7.02 13.02
CA GLY A 222 13.72 7.72 14.23
C GLY A 222 12.23 8.10 14.28
N CYS A 223 11.49 8.03 13.17
CA CYS A 223 10.04 8.19 13.18
C CYS A 223 9.37 6.85 13.52
N LYS A 224 8.44 6.86 14.48
CA LYS A 224 7.69 5.68 14.93
C LYS A 224 6.19 5.91 14.80
N THR A 225 5.50 4.98 14.16
CA THR A 225 4.04 5.00 14.08
C THR A 225 3.41 4.56 15.41
N PRO A 226 2.11 4.78 15.61
CA PRO A 226 1.39 4.17 16.73
C PRO A 226 1.54 2.64 16.71
N ARG A 227 1.45 2.02 17.88
CA ARG A 227 1.63 0.57 18.05
C ARG A 227 0.42 -0.04 18.72
N THR A 228 0.01 -1.20 18.26
CA THR A 228 -1.01 -2.13 18.78
C THR A 228 -2.46 -1.63 18.79
N ASN A 229 -2.74 -0.45 19.33
CA ASN A 229 -4.08 0.01 19.66
C ASN A 229 -4.61 1.16 18.79
N ALA A 230 -3.79 1.67 17.86
CA ALA A 230 -4.15 2.77 16.98
C ALA A 230 -3.60 2.56 15.57
N GLU A 231 -4.25 3.14 14.58
CA GLU A 231 -3.82 3.20 13.19
C GLU A 231 -3.19 4.57 12.91
N VAL A 232 -2.36 4.65 11.87
CA VAL A 232 -1.63 5.90 11.57
C VAL A 232 -2.61 6.94 11.03
N LYS A 233 -2.64 8.08 11.71
CA LYS A 233 -3.05 9.35 11.11
C LYS A 233 -1.86 9.94 10.39
N TYR A 234 -1.98 10.23 9.10
CA TYR A 234 -0.88 10.81 8.36
C TYR A 234 -0.72 12.29 8.71
N PRO A 235 0.52 12.77 8.97
CA PRO A 235 0.77 14.20 9.14
C PRO A 235 0.41 15.01 7.90
N ASN A 236 0.76 14.47 6.72
CA ASN A 236 0.54 15.07 5.41
C ASN A 236 -0.22 14.06 4.53
N PRO A 237 -1.55 13.91 4.71
CA PRO A 237 -2.32 12.88 4.02
C PRO A 237 -2.61 13.21 2.54
N GLY A 238 -2.36 14.46 2.11
CA GLY A 238 -2.84 14.97 0.84
C GLY A 238 -4.31 15.39 0.89
N PRO A 239 -4.88 15.86 -0.24
CA PRO A 239 -6.26 16.34 -0.30
C PRO A 239 -7.31 15.22 -0.27
N ASP A 240 -6.95 14.00 -0.67
CA ASP A 240 -7.85 12.85 -0.77
C ASP A 240 -7.55 11.81 0.32
N VAL A 241 -8.48 11.69 1.27
CA VAL A 241 -8.37 10.80 2.43
C VAL A 241 -9.59 9.92 2.54
N ALA A 242 -9.40 8.61 2.40
CA ALA A 242 -10.43 7.63 2.68
C ALA A 242 -10.57 7.43 4.20
N LYS A 243 -11.80 7.46 4.68
CA LYS A 243 -12.13 7.12 6.08
C LYS A 243 -12.05 5.60 6.26
N GLY A 244 -11.33 5.16 7.29
CA GLY A 244 -11.32 3.76 7.73
C GLY A 244 -12.63 3.31 8.37
N ASP A 245 -12.62 2.09 8.92
CA ASP A 245 -13.77 1.46 9.59
C ASP A 245 -14.08 2.03 11.00
N GLY A 246 -13.18 2.84 11.54
CA GLY A 246 -13.31 3.47 12.86
C GLY A 246 -13.17 2.49 14.04
N VAL A 247 -12.75 1.25 13.79
CA VAL A 247 -12.59 0.23 14.85
C VAL A 247 -11.36 0.54 15.71
N TYR A 248 -10.32 1.15 15.14
CA TYR A 248 -9.18 1.68 15.89
C TYR A 248 -9.14 3.21 15.81
N PRO A 249 -8.71 3.89 16.88
CA PRO A 249 -8.42 5.31 16.82
C PRO A 249 -7.25 5.61 15.87
N LEU A 250 -7.27 6.82 15.29
CA LEU A 250 -6.18 7.35 14.48
C LEU A 250 -5.24 8.19 15.34
N GLU A 251 -3.95 7.92 15.28
CA GLU A 251 -2.91 8.64 16.02
C GLU A 251 -1.76 9.08 15.11
N LEU A 252 -1.20 10.25 15.36
CA LEU A 252 -0.03 10.75 14.62
C LEU A 252 1.22 9.93 14.99
N PRO A 253 2.17 9.76 14.05
CA PRO A 253 3.47 9.18 14.38
C PRO A 253 4.28 10.11 15.29
N SER A 254 5.32 9.58 15.93
CA SER A 254 6.15 10.31 16.88
C SER A 254 7.64 9.93 16.81
N PRO A 255 8.53 10.85 17.18
CA PRO A 255 8.28 12.27 17.38
C PRO A 255 8.06 12.98 16.03
N MET A 256 7.22 14.02 16.01
CA MET A 256 6.74 14.65 14.76
C MET A 256 7.87 15.22 13.89
N ASP A 257 8.92 15.78 14.50
CA ASP A 257 10.09 16.36 13.82
C ASP A 257 10.90 15.31 13.02
N LYS A 258 10.73 14.02 13.32
CA LYS A 258 11.36 12.91 12.59
C LYS A 258 10.47 12.35 11.48
N CYS A 259 9.20 12.72 11.45
CA CYS A 259 8.18 12.10 10.61
C CYS A 259 7.80 12.92 9.37
N GLY A 260 8.67 13.84 8.94
CA GLY A 260 8.42 14.69 7.77
C GLY A 260 7.24 15.64 7.95
N ALA A 261 6.95 16.02 9.20
CA ALA A 261 5.89 16.93 9.60
C ALA A 261 6.46 18.25 10.13
#